data_AF-A0A2L2Z6U9-F1
#
_entry.id   AF-A0A2L2Z6U9-F1
#
_cell.length_a   1.000
_cell.length_b   1.000
_cell.length_c   1.000
_cell.angle_alpha   90.00
_cell.angle_beta   90.00
_cell.angle_gamma   90.00
#
_symmetry.space_group_name_H-M   'P 1'
#
loop_
_entity.id
_entity.type
_entity.pdbx_description
1 polymer ?
#
loop_
_entity_poly.entity_id
_entity_poly.type
_entity_poly.pdbx_seq_one_letter_code
_entity_poly.pdbx_strand_id
1 'polypeptide(L)' 'DLLGVSRHAPDTEIKKPYRKLAKEYHPAKNPTEGEKLKEISSAYEVLSDPKT' A
#
# COMPACT_ATOMS: atom_id res chain seq x y z
N ASP A 1 -5.36 -9.06 -5.19
CA ASP A 1 -4.24 -8.10 -5.04
C ASP A 1 -4.69 -6.87 -4.28
N LEU A 2 -4.16 -6.65 -3.07
CA LEU A 2 -4.56 -5.57 -2.15
C LEU A 2 -4.14 -4.17 -2.65
N LEU A 3 -3.01 -4.09 -3.35
CA LEU A 3 -2.51 -2.88 -4.02
C LEU A 3 -2.90 -2.80 -5.50
N GLY A 4 -3.57 -3.83 -6.05
CA GLY A 4 -3.87 -3.93 -7.48
C GLY A 4 -2.64 -4.01 -8.39
N VAL A 5 -1.47 -4.36 -7.84
CA VAL A 5 -0.20 -4.49 -8.54
C VAL A 5 0.31 -5.91 -8.49
N SER A 6 1.03 -6.32 -9.53
CA SER A 6 1.65 -7.64 -9.59
C SER A 6 2.69 -7.81 -8.47
N ARG A 7 2.90 -9.04 -8.01
CA ARG A 7 3.91 -9.37 -7.00
C ARG A 7 5.34 -9.06 -7.44
N HIS A 8 5.54 -8.93 -8.75
CA HIS A 8 6.81 -8.56 -9.39
C HIS A 8 6.77 -7.14 -9.96
N ALA A 9 5.77 -6.34 -9.60
CA ALA A 9 5.71 -4.95 -10.04
C ALA A 9 6.92 -4.19 -9.50
N PRO A 10 7.56 -3.34 -10.30
CA PRO A 10 8.70 -2.55 -9.83
C PRO A 10 8.26 -1.59 -8.72
N ASP A 11 9.17 -1.22 -7.82
CA ASP A 11 8.94 -0.23 -6.75
C ASP A 11 8.18 1.03 -7.18
N THR A 12 8.43 1.47 -8.42
CA THR A 12 7.78 2.64 -9.03
C THR A 12 6.29 2.43 -9.24
N GLU A 13 5.86 1.22 -9.59
CA GLU A 13 4.47 0.81 -9.74
C GLU A 13 3.79 0.50 -8.40
N ILE A 14 4.53 0.14 -7.35
CA ILE A 14 3.98 -0.11 -6.01
C ILE A 14 3.81 1.20 -5.22
N LYS A 15 4.79 2.12 -5.30
CA LYS A 15 4.77 3.43 -4.61
C LYS A 15 3.63 4.34 -5.07
N LYS A 16 3.27 4.28 -6.36
CA LYS A 16 2.24 5.14 -6.98
C LYS A 16 0.83 4.88 -6.39
N PRO A 17 0.30 3.64 -6.38
CA PRO A 17 -0.97 3.31 -5.74
C PRO A 17 -0.89 3.44 -4.21
N TYR A 18 0.23 3.05 -3.58
CA TYR A 18 0.40 3.22 -2.12
C TYR A 18 0.19 4.68 -1.69
N ARG A 19 0.83 5.64 -2.36
CA ARG A 19 0.65 7.08 -2.07
C ARG A 19 -0.79 7.56 -2.29
N LYS A 20 -1.48 7.01 -3.28
CA LYS A 20 -2.87 7.37 -3.60
C LYS A 20 -3.80 6.87 -2.50
N LEU A 21 -3.67 5.60 -2.14
CA LEU A 21 -4.44 4.95 -1.09
C LEU A 21 -4.11 5.53 0.29
N ALA A 22 -2.85 5.86 0.59
CA ALA A 22 -2.46 6.48 1.86
C ALA A 22 -3.08 7.87 2.07
N LYS A 23 -3.33 8.62 0.99
CA LYS A 23 -4.08 9.89 1.06
C LYS A 23 -5.58 9.67 1.23
N GLU A 24 -6.11 8.61 0.62
CA GLU A 24 -7.54 8.26 0.64
C GLU A 24 -7.96 7.68 2.00
N TYR A 25 -7.12 6.82 2.56
CA TYR A 25 -7.27 6.19 3.87
C TYR A 25 -6.48 6.88 4.97
N HIS A 26 -6.15 8.17 4.79
CA HIS A 26 -5.37 8.90 5.78
C HIS A 26 -6.13 8.96 7.12
N PRO A 27 -5.49 8.62 8.26
CA PRO A 27 -6.18 8.50 9.56
C PRO A 27 -6.81 9.81 10.04
N ALA A 28 -6.29 10.95 9.60
CA ALA A 28 -6.88 12.27 9.90
C ALA A 28 -8.24 12.52 9.21
N LYS A 29 -8.53 11.84 8.09
CA LYS A 29 -9.80 11.95 7.37
C LYS A 29 -10.71 10.75 7.61
N ASN A 30 -10.13 9.57 7.72
CA ASN A 30 -10.84 8.32 7.94
C ASN A 30 -10.20 7.52 9.10
N PRO A 31 -10.44 7.91 10.35
CA PRO A 31 -9.86 7.23 11.52
C PRO A 31 -10.34 5.78 11.68
N THR A 32 -11.48 5.42 11.08
CA THR A 32 -12.06 4.06 11.09
C THR A 32 -11.46 3.14 10.03
N GLU A 33 -10.83 3.68 8.98
CA GLU A 33 -10.23 2.92 7.87
C GLU A 33 -8.73 2.67 8.08
N GLY A 34 -8.22 2.90 9.30
CA GLY A 34 -6.82 2.65 9.65
C GLY A 34 -6.41 1.19 9.46
N GLU A 35 -7.35 0.24 9.55
CA GLU A 35 -7.09 -1.18 9.28
C GLU A 35 -6.74 -1.43 7.81
N LYS A 36 -7.45 -0.81 6.86
CA LYS A 36 -7.08 -0.90 5.43
C LYS A 36 -5.71 -0.30 5.16
N LEU A 37 -5.38 0.83 5.81
CA LEU A 37 -4.06 1.43 5.67
C LEU A 37 -2.93 0.51 6.18
N LYS A 38 -3.20 -0.25 7.26
CA LYS A 38 -2.29 -1.30 7.76
C LYS A 38 -2.10 -2.42 6.75
N GLU A 39 -3.18 -2.94 6.16
CA GLU A 39 -3.09 -3.98 5.12
C GLU A 39 -2.30 -3.49 3.89
N ILE A 40 -2.57 -2.26 3.45
CA ILE A 40 -1.85 -1.62 2.33
C ILE A 40 -0.36 -1.46 2.65
N SER A 41 -0.02 -1.08 3.89
CA SER A 41 1.38 -0.95 4.32
C SER A 41 2.09 -2.30 4.42
N SER A 42 1.42 -3.33 4.92
CA SER A 42 1.96 -4.70 4.96
C SER A 42 2.20 -5.25 3.55
N ALA A 43 1.25 -5.05 2.64
CA ALA A 43 1.42 -5.43 1.24
C ALA A 43 2.57 -4.64 0.58
N TYR A 44 2.70 -3.34 0.87
CA TYR A 44 3.80 -2.53 0.37
C TYR A 44 5.15 -3.02 0.90
N GLU A 45 5.26 -3.33 2.19
CA GLU A 45 6.50 -3.82 2.81
C GLU A 45 6.99 -5.10 2.14
N VAL A 46 6.10 -6.08 1.96
CA VAL A 46 6.41 -7.35 1.28
C VAL A 46 6.79 -7.15 -0.19
N LEU A 47 6.09 -6.28 -0.90
CA LEU A 47 6.34 -6.05 -2.33
C LEU A 47 7.56 -5.13 -2.59
N SER A 48 7.89 -4.27 -1.63
CA SER A 48 9.04 -3.35 -1.72
C SER A 48 10.33 -3.95 -1.21
N ASP A 49 10.29 -5.09 -0.51
CA ASP A 49 11.48 -5.80 -0.08
C ASP A 49 11.94 -6.78 -1.18
N PRO A 50 13.03 -6.47 -1.90
CA PRO A 50 13.56 -7.35 -2.94
C PRO A 50 14.22 -8.63 -2.38
N LYS A 51 14.21 -8.84 -1.05
CA LYS A 51 14.85 -10.00 -0.39
C LYS A 51 13.93 -11.19 -0.11
N THR A 52 12.69 -11.18 -0.56
CA THR A 52 11.76 -12.32 -0.40
C THR A 52 11.69 -13.20 -1.64
#